data_AF-A0A317L2A9-F1
#
_entry.id   AF-A0A317L2A9-F1
#
_cell.length_a   1.000
_cell.length_b   1.000
_cell.length_c   1.000
_cell.angle_alpha   90.00
_cell.angle_beta   90.00
_cell.angle_gamma   90.00
#
_symmetry.space_group_name_H-M   'P 1'
#
loop_
_entity.id
_entity.type
_entity.pdbx_description
1 polymer ?
#
loop_
_entity_poly.entity_id
_entity_poly.type
_entity_poly.pdbx_seq_one_letter_code
_entity_poly.pdbx_strand_id
1 'polypeptide(L)'
;MQPSNQANGRINLDPDNAEEGLAQLVMTVIELLRQIVERHAIRRVEGGHLTEEQIENLGVALMNLEEKMKELKDIFGLDAEDLNIDLGPLGRLI
;
A
#
# COMPACT_ATOMS: atom_id res chain seq x y z
N MET A 1 -31.73 -20.55 -6.44
CA MET A 1 -31.10 -19.21 -6.52
C MET A 1 -29.67 -19.37 -6.02
N GLN A 2 -28.69 -19.25 -6.92
CA GLN A 2 -27.27 -19.22 -6.55
C GLN A 2 -26.93 -17.81 -6.06
N PRO A 3 -26.15 -17.65 -4.98
CA PRO A 3 -25.62 -16.34 -4.64
C PRO A 3 -24.51 -16.03 -5.65
N SER A 4 -24.63 -14.88 -6.28
CA SER A 4 -23.62 -14.21 -7.10
C SER A 4 -22.33 -14.09 -6.29
N ASN A 5 -21.34 -14.90 -6.64
CA ASN A 5 -19.98 -14.74 -6.16
C ASN A 5 -19.48 -13.39 -6.66
N GLN A 6 -19.40 -12.41 -5.77
CA GLN A 6 -18.81 -11.09 -6.03
C GLN A 6 -17.45 -11.31 -6.70
N ALA A 7 -17.19 -10.56 -7.77
CA ALA A 7 -15.94 -10.61 -8.51
C ALA A 7 -14.78 -10.32 -7.55
N ASN A 8 -14.18 -11.37 -7.00
CA ASN A 8 -12.92 -11.30 -6.28
C ASN A 8 -11.92 -10.63 -7.21
N GLY A 9 -11.34 -9.52 -6.76
CA GLY A 9 -10.36 -8.68 -7.46
C GLY A 9 -9.11 -9.46 -7.85
N ARG A 10 -9.24 -10.29 -8.88
CA ARG A 10 -8.12 -10.91 -9.58
C ARG A 10 -7.51 -9.82 -10.45
N ILE A 11 -6.20 -9.62 -10.32
CA ILE A 11 -5.42 -8.74 -11.19
C ILE A 11 -5.75 -9.14 -12.64
N ASN A 12 -6.44 -8.27 -13.36
CA ASN A 12 -6.76 -8.50 -14.76
C ASN A 12 -5.54 -8.10 -15.58
N LEU A 13 -4.61 -9.04 -15.73
CA LEU A 13 -3.46 -8.91 -16.62
C LEU A 13 -3.92 -9.17 -18.06
N ASP A 14 -4.80 -8.31 -18.55
CA ASP A 14 -5.16 -8.28 -19.97
C ASP A 14 -3.90 -7.88 -20.75
N PRO A 15 -3.44 -8.68 -21.72
CA PRO A 15 -2.24 -8.35 -22.51
C PRO A 15 -2.32 -6.98 -23.20
N ASP A 16 -3.53 -6.48 -23.49
CA ASP A 16 -3.71 -5.15 -24.09
C ASP A 16 -3.59 -4.00 -23.07
N ASN A 17 -3.68 -4.29 -21.76
CA ASN A 17 -3.58 -3.31 -20.65
C ASN A 17 -2.57 -3.75 -19.57
N ALA A 18 -1.56 -4.54 -19.95
CA ALA A 18 -0.62 -5.14 -19.01
C ALA A 18 0.19 -4.11 -18.21
N GLU A 19 0.42 -2.92 -18.77
CA GLU A 19 1.14 -1.81 -18.12
C GLU A 19 0.37 -1.27 -16.90
N GLU A 20 -0.95 -1.05 -17.04
CA GLU A 20 -1.82 -0.58 -15.95
C GLU A 20 -1.93 -1.61 -14.83
N GLY A 21 -2.15 -2.89 -15.18
CA GLY A 21 -2.21 -3.98 -14.20
C GLY A 21 -0.89 -4.20 -13.46
N LEU A 22 0.25 -4.01 -14.14
CA LEU A 22 1.56 -4.07 -13.50
C LEU A 22 1.81 -2.86 -12.60
N ALA A 23 1.42 -1.66 -13.02
CA ALA A 23 1.53 -0.45 -12.19
C ALA A 23 0.71 -0.60 -10.91
N GLN A 24 -0.54 -1.08 -11.03
CA GLN A 24 -1.40 -1.37 -9.89
C GLN A 24 -0.74 -2.37 -8.93
N LEU A 25 -0.22 -3.49 -9.43
CA LEU A 25 0.45 -4.50 -8.62
C LEU A 25 1.68 -3.95 -7.88
N VAL A 26 2.54 -3.21 -8.58
CA VAL A 26 3.73 -2.60 -7.98
C VAL A 26 3.33 -1.59 -6.91
N MET A 27 2.33 -0.74 -7.19
CA MET A 27 1.82 0.23 -6.23
C MET A 27 1.23 -0.44 -4.98
N THR A 28 0.49 -1.54 -5.15
CA THR A 28 -0.01 -2.38 -4.06
C THR A 28 1.11 -2.95 -3.20
N VAL A 29 2.20 -3.43 -3.80
CA VAL A 29 3.37 -3.94 -3.05
C VAL A 29 4.06 -2.82 -2.28
N ILE A 30 4.21 -1.64 -2.88
CA ILE A 30 4.82 -0.48 -2.21
C ILE A 30 3.96 -0.02 -1.03
N GLU A 31 2.63 0.03 -1.20
CA GLU A 31 1.69 0.37 -0.13
C GLU A 31 1.79 -0.62 1.05
N LEU A 32 1.89 -1.92 0.77
CA LEU A 32 2.13 -2.93 1.81
C LEU A 32 3.42 -2.65 2.58
N LEU A 33 4.52 -2.35 1.87
CA LEU A 33 5.79 -2.03 2.50
C LEU A 33 5.70 -0.76 3.35
N ARG A 34 4.99 0.28 2.89
CA ARG A 34 4.72 1.51 3.65
C ARG A 34 4.02 1.20 4.97
N GLN A 35 2.93 0.42 4.95
CA GLN A 35 2.19 0.03 6.15
C GLN A 35 3.06 -0.75 7.15
N ILE A 36 3.93 -1.64 6.64
CA ILE A 36 4.86 -2.40 7.47
C ILE A 36 5.85 -1.44 8.14
N VAL A 37 6.45 -0.52 7.37
CA VAL A 37 7.39 0.49 7.89
C VAL A 37 6.74 1.34 8.97
N GLU A 38 5.52 1.82 8.73
CA GLU A 38 4.73 2.60 9.70
C GLU A 38 4.49 1.82 11.00
N ARG A 39 4.05 0.56 10.89
CA ARG A 39 3.83 -0.29 12.08
C ARG A 39 5.13 -0.54 12.85
N HIS A 40 6.25 -0.71 12.16
CA HIS A 40 7.56 -0.84 12.82
C HIS A 40 8.02 0.45 13.48
N ALA A 41 7.74 1.61 12.86
CA ALA A 41 8.02 2.91 13.44
C ALA A 41 7.27 3.10 14.77
N ILE A 42 5.97 2.81 14.80
CA ILE A 42 5.15 2.86 16.03
C ILE A 42 5.75 1.97 17.13
N ARG A 43 6.11 0.72 16.81
CA ARG A 43 6.73 -0.18 17.78
C ARG A 43 8.06 0.33 18.33
N ARG A 44 8.86 1.05 17.54
CA ARG A 44 10.12 1.65 17.99
C ARG A 44 9.88 2.82 18.94
N VAL A 45 8.85 3.63 18.67
CA VAL A 45 8.42 4.71 19.56
C VAL A 45 7.91 4.14 20.89
N GLU A 46 7.02 3.15 20.84
CA GLU A 46 6.49 2.47 22.05
C GLU A 46 7.58 1.74 22.85
N GLY A 47 8.61 1.22 22.18
CA GLY A 47 9.74 0.55 22.82
C GLY A 47 10.64 1.49 23.63
N GLY A 48 10.46 2.81 23.54
CA GLY A 48 11.19 3.79 24.37
C GLY A 48 12.69 3.89 24.08
N HIS A 49 13.16 3.37 22.95
CA HIS A 49 14.58 3.37 22.55
C HIS A 49 14.97 4.59 21.72
N LEU A 50 14.02 5.46 21.39
CA LEU A 50 14.22 6.65 20.57
C LEU A 50 14.20 7.92 21.44
N THR A 51 15.10 8.86 21.15
CA THR A 51 15.03 10.22 21.71
C THR A 51 13.87 11.00 21.09
N GLU A 52 13.46 12.11 21.72
CA GLU A 52 12.40 12.99 21.18
C GLU A 52 12.73 13.47 19.76
N GLU A 53 13.97 13.91 19.51
CA GLU A 53 14.45 14.32 18.19
C GLU A 53 14.36 13.17 17.16
N GLN A 54 14.66 11.92 17.57
CA GLN A 54 14.54 10.77 16.69
C GLN A 54 13.08 10.44 16.37
N ILE A 55 12.17 10.63 17.33
CA ILE A 55 10.73 10.46 17.11
C ILE A 55 10.21 11.51 16.13
N GLU A 56 10.61 12.76 16.29
CA GLU A 56 10.22 13.85 15.37
C GLU A 56 10.73 13.60 13.95
N ASN A 57 12.03 13.29 13.79
CA ASN A 57 12.62 12.95 12.50
C ASN A 57 11.94 11.75 11.83
N LEU A 58 11.57 10.74 12.62
CA LEU A 58 10.81 9.58 12.14
C LEU A 58 9.41 9.98 11.67
N GLY A 59 8.72 10.85 12.41
CA GLY A 59 7.42 11.42 12.02
C GLY A 59 7.50 12.15 10.68
N VAL A 60 8.49 13.04 10.51
CA VAL A 60 8.74 13.77 9.26
C VAL A 60 9.02 12.82 8.10
N ALA A 61 9.81 11.76 8.33
CA ALA A 61 10.10 10.78 7.29
C ALA A 61 8.85 10.01 6.82
N LEU A 62 7.96 9.62 7.75
CA LEU A 62 6.67 9.02 7.42
C LEU A 62 5.75 10.03 6.70
N MET A 63 5.78 11.29 7.15
CA MET A 63 5.29 12.51 6.49
C MET A 63 5.51 12.49 4.98
N ASN A 64 6.79 12.56 4.64
CA ASN A 64 7.28 12.64 3.26
C ASN A 64 6.97 11.37 2.46
N LEU A 65 7.00 10.20 3.09
CA LEU A 65 6.68 8.94 2.42
C LEU A 65 5.20 8.91 1.98
N GLU A 66 4.29 9.37 2.82
CA GLU A 66 2.86 9.47 2.49
C GLU A 66 2.61 10.43 1.31
N GLU A 67 3.27 11.59 1.32
CA GLU A 67 3.18 12.55 0.20
C GLU A 67 3.68 11.95 -1.11
N LYS A 68 4.81 11.24 -1.09
CA LYS A 68 5.35 10.57 -2.28
C LYS A 68 4.43 9.46 -2.79
N MET A 69 3.76 8.75 -1.89
CA MET A 69 2.77 7.75 -2.27
C MET A 69 1.57 8.37 -2.97
N LYS A 70 1.10 9.53 -2.51
CA LYS A 70 0.06 10.28 -3.18
C LYS A 70 0.48 10.75 -4.58
N GLU A 71 1.68 11.31 -4.71
CA GLU A 71 2.22 11.71 -6.03
C GLU A 71 2.29 10.52 -7.01
N LEU A 72 2.73 9.35 -6.54
CA LEU A 72 2.80 8.15 -7.38
C LEU A 72 1.41 7.66 -7.79
N LYS A 73 0.45 7.64 -6.86
CA LYS A 73 -0.96 7.31 -7.14
C LYS A 73 -1.52 8.23 -8.23
N ASP A 74 -1.30 9.55 -8.12
CA ASP A 74 -1.73 10.53 -9.12
C ASP A 74 -1.07 10.30 -10.49
N ILE A 75 0.22 9.97 -10.54
CA ILE A 75 0.96 9.69 -11.79
C ILE A 75 0.40 8.47 -12.53
N PHE A 76 0.04 7.42 -11.80
CA PHE A 76 -0.49 6.18 -12.37
C PHE A 76 -2.02 6.17 -12.49
N GLY A 77 -2.70 7.26 -12.09
CA GLY A 77 -4.16 7.36 -12.15
C GLY A 77 -4.88 6.35 -11.26
N LEU A 78 -4.28 6.01 -10.12
CA LEU A 78 -4.79 5.01 -9.17
C LEU A 78 -5.32 5.69 -7.91
N ASP A 79 -6.47 5.25 -7.44
CA ASP A 79 -7.01 5.62 -6.14
C ASP A 79 -6.58 4.62 -5.05
N ALA A 80 -6.84 4.96 -3.78
CA ALA A 80 -6.54 4.06 -2.67
C ALA A 80 -7.28 2.71 -2.77
N GLU A 81 -8.50 2.74 -3.31
CA GLU A 81 -9.34 1.55 -3.50
C GLU A 81 -8.74 0.58 -4.53
N ASP A 82 -8.03 1.12 -5.54
CA ASP A 82 -7.38 0.31 -6.57
C ASP A 82 -6.20 -0.51 -6.01
N LEU A 83 -5.67 -0.14 -4.85
CA LEU A 83 -4.58 -0.90 -4.22
C LEU A 83 -5.07 -2.08 -3.38
N ASN A 84 -6.39 -2.23 -3.19
CA ASN A 84 -7.02 -3.33 -2.46
C ASN A 84 -7.11 -4.59 -3.34
N ILE A 85 -5.94 -5.15 -3.66
CA ILE A 85 -5.83 -6.38 -4.43
C ILE A 85 -5.90 -7.59 -3.50
N ASP A 86 -6.69 -8.60 -3.88
CA ASP A 86 -6.64 -9.92 -3.27
C ASP A 86 -5.45 -10.69 -3.84
N LEU A 87 -4.37 -10.81 -3.05
CA LEU A 87 -3.17 -11.54 -3.42
C LEU A 87 -3.33 -13.06 -3.22
N GLY A 88 -4.54 -13.55 -2.97
CA GLY A 88 -4.83 -14.97 -2.78
C GLY A 88 -4.25 -15.50 -1.47
N PRO A 89 -3.30 -16.47 -1.48
CA PRO A 89 -2.74 -17.05 -0.25
C PRO A 89 -1.96 -16.05 0.62
N LEU A 90 -1.60 -14.89 0.06
CA LEU A 90 -0.96 -13.79 0.80
C LEU A 90 -1.98 -12.86 1.49
N GLY A 91 -3.28 -13.07 1.26
CA GLY A 91 -4.37 -12.30 1.86
C GLY A 91 -4.82 -11.09 1.03
N ARG A 92 -5.85 -10.40 1.54
CA ARG A 92 -6.34 -9.11 1.02
C ARG A 92 -5.64 -7.96 1.74
N LEU A 93 -5.32 -6.91 1.00
CA LEU A 93 -4.85 -5.65 1.58
C LEU A 93 -6.06 -4.86 2.08
N ILE A 94 -6.15 -4.69 3.40
CA ILE A 94 -7.29 -4.07 4.11
C ILE A 94 -7.42 -2.60 3.73
#